data_AF-A0A2G6YTN6-F1
#
_entry.id   AF-A0A2G6YTN6-F1
#
_cell.length_a   1.000
_cell.length_b   1.000
_cell.length_c   1.000
_cell.angle_alpha   90.00
_cell.angle_beta   90.00
_cell.angle_gamma   90.00
#
_symmetry.space_group_name_H-M   'P 1'
#
loop_
_entity.id
_entity.type
_entity.pdbx_description
1 polymer ?
#
loop_
_entity_poly.entity_id
_entity_poly.type
_entity_poly.pdbx_seq_one_letter_code
_entity_poly.pdbx_strand_id
1 'polypeptide(L)'
;MTYMNAHPTPTHEALAAAAADATLPDQVLTQWFGSARPGNAQALQYKSRWFTKSPAFDEELRERFGVAVEAALGGGLQHWSAQGPWQHLALVVLLDQFTRNIFRNTPKSFAGDPQALTLALQAMQSGADQQLPEVVRVFMYLPLEHAEDPAMQQRCVAAFDAMHQAAEDAELREYLAGSLDYAHRHQVVIEQFSRFPHRNAILGRTSTAEEAAYLAQPGSGF
;
A
#
# COMPACT_ATOMS: atom_id res chain seq x y z
N MET A 1 3.17 19.34 23.69
CA MET A 1 4.49 18.97 23.15
C MET A 1 4.86 17.64 23.76
N THR A 2 4.27 16.56 23.23
CA THR A 2 4.42 15.20 23.77
C THR A 2 5.49 14.53 22.93
N TYR A 3 6.58 14.15 23.57
CA TYR A 3 7.69 13.45 22.93
C TYR A 3 7.16 12.25 22.14
N MET A 4 7.39 12.24 20.83
CA MET A 4 7.29 11.03 20.02
C MET A 4 8.29 10.06 20.63
N ASN A 5 7.80 8.99 21.26
CA ASN A 5 8.64 7.84 21.59
C ASN A 5 9.13 7.27 20.26
N ALA A 6 10.31 7.72 19.82
CA ALA A 6 11.05 7.02 18.79
C ALA A 6 11.36 5.63 19.36
N HIS A 7 10.68 4.61 18.83
CA HIS A 7 11.03 3.23 19.14
C HIS A 7 12.51 3.02 18.78
N PRO A 8 13.24 2.23 19.57
CA PRO A 8 14.63 1.94 19.28
C PRO A 8 14.73 1.32 17.89
N THR A 9 15.63 1.83 17.06
CA THR A 9 15.97 1.23 15.78
C THR A 9 16.29 -0.25 15.99
N PRO A 10 15.68 -1.18 15.23
CA PRO A 10 15.97 -2.60 15.37
C PRO A 10 17.46 -2.88 15.21
N THR A 11 17.98 -3.87 15.96
CA THR A 11 19.36 -4.30 15.81
C THR A 11 19.57 -4.96 14.44
N HIS A 12 20.82 -4.94 13.94
CA HIS A 12 21.17 -5.66 12.72
C HIS A 12 20.82 -7.15 12.79
N GLU A 13 20.97 -7.77 13.96
CA GLU A 13 20.58 -9.16 14.22
C GLU A 13 19.07 -9.37 14.06
N ALA A 14 18.23 -8.48 14.60
CA ALA A 14 16.78 -8.56 14.47
C ALA A 14 16.33 -8.40 13.00
N LEU A 15 16.95 -7.48 12.27
CA LEU A 15 16.69 -7.29 10.84
C LEU A 15 17.09 -8.52 10.02
N ALA A 16 18.26 -9.10 10.30
CA ALA A 16 18.73 -10.31 9.64
C ALA A 16 17.84 -11.53 9.96
N ALA A 17 17.38 -11.66 11.21
CA ALA A 17 16.45 -12.70 11.61
C ALA A 17 15.11 -12.60 10.86
N ALA A 18 14.55 -11.39 10.75
CA ALA A 18 13.33 -11.16 9.96
C ALA A 18 13.54 -11.51 8.46
N ALA A 19 14.71 -11.19 7.90
CA ALA A 19 15.04 -11.52 6.52
C ALA A 19 15.21 -13.02 6.27
N ALA A 20 15.60 -13.80 7.28
CA ALA A 20 15.77 -15.25 7.19
C ALA A 20 14.49 -16.05 7.47
N ASP A 21 13.44 -15.42 8.02
CA ASP A 21 12.18 -16.10 8.35
C ASP A 21 11.34 -16.38 7.10
N ALA A 22 11.37 -17.63 6.65
CA ALA A 22 10.62 -18.09 5.48
C ALA A 22 9.09 -18.07 5.67
N THR A 23 8.59 -17.96 6.90
CA THR A 23 7.15 -17.93 7.19
C THR A 23 6.58 -16.51 7.22
N LEU A 24 7.45 -15.49 7.31
CA LEU A 24 7.05 -14.10 7.47
C LEU A 24 6.15 -13.56 6.34
N PRO A 25 6.35 -13.90 5.04
CA PRO A 25 5.41 -13.48 3.99
C PRO A 25 3.97 -13.95 4.26
N ASP A 26 3.82 -15.20 4.70
CA ASP A 26 2.50 -15.78 4.97
C ASP A 26 1.86 -15.16 6.20
N GLN A 27 2.66 -14.78 7.21
CA GLN A 27 2.18 -14.04 8.38
C GLN A 27 1.66 -12.64 8.00
N VAL A 28 2.38 -11.93 7.13
CA VAL A 28 1.97 -10.61 6.62
C VAL A 28 0.64 -10.71 5.89
N LEU A 29 0.53 -11.64 4.95
CA LEU A 29 -0.68 -11.84 4.17
C LEU A 29 -1.85 -12.31 5.04
N THR A 30 -1.60 -13.20 6.00
CA THR A 30 -2.62 -13.63 6.96
C THR A 30 -3.11 -12.49 7.83
N GLN A 31 -2.22 -11.61 8.28
CA GLN A 31 -2.61 -10.44 9.07
C GLN A 31 -3.53 -9.50 8.28
N TRP A 32 -3.17 -9.27 7.02
CA TRP A 32 -3.85 -8.29 6.18
C TRP A 32 -5.14 -8.84 5.57
N PHE A 33 -5.11 -10.05 5.03
CA PHE A 33 -6.20 -10.66 4.27
C PHE A 33 -6.92 -11.82 4.99
N GLY A 34 -6.50 -12.18 6.21
CA GLY A 34 -7.08 -13.28 6.99
C GLY A 34 -6.56 -14.68 6.68
N SER A 35 -5.82 -14.84 5.58
CA SER A 35 -5.16 -16.07 5.16
C SER A 35 -3.92 -15.74 4.35
N ALA A 36 -2.96 -16.66 4.28
CA ALA A 36 -1.78 -16.51 3.44
C ALA A 36 -2.13 -16.54 1.94
N ARG A 37 -3.18 -17.26 1.56
CA ARG A 37 -3.59 -17.50 0.16
C ARG A 37 -5.12 -17.42 0.00
N PRO A 38 -5.76 -16.28 0.28
CA PRO A 38 -7.20 -16.17 0.23
C PRO A 38 -7.69 -16.06 -1.21
N GLY A 39 -8.86 -16.64 -1.49
CA GLY A 39 -9.65 -16.26 -2.66
C GLY A 39 -10.38 -14.94 -2.46
N ASN A 40 -11.02 -14.41 -3.51
CA ASN A 40 -11.70 -13.11 -3.49
C ASN A 40 -12.70 -12.96 -2.34
N ALA A 41 -13.65 -13.90 -2.20
CA ALA A 41 -14.68 -13.86 -1.17
C ALA A 41 -14.10 -13.90 0.25
N GLN A 42 -13.01 -14.65 0.49
CA GLN A 42 -12.35 -14.70 1.80
C GLN A 42 -11.66 -13.37 2.11
N ALA A 43 -10.94 -12.81 1.14
CA ALA A 43 -10.25 -11.54 1.33
C ALA A 43 -11.25 -10.40 1.61
N LEU A 44 -12.39 -10.34 0.92
CA LEU A 44 -13.40 -9.29 1.11
C LEU A 44 -13.98 -9.23 2.52
N GLN A 45 -13.98 -10.33 3.28
CA GLN A 45 -14.39 -10.32 4.69
C GLN A 45 -13.52 -9.39 5.56
N TYR A 46 -12.30 -9.07 5.10
CA TYR A 46 -11.34 -8.21 5.80
C TYR A 46 -11.34 -6.77 5.28
N LYS A 47 -12.22 -6.42 4.33
CA LYS A 47 -12.30 -5.09 3.70
C LYS A 47 -12.34 -3.95 4.71
N SER A 48 -13.10 -4.09 5.80
CA SER A 48 -13.21 -3.06 6.84
C SER A 48 -11.86 -2.74 7.51
N ARG A 49 -10.96 -3.71 7.61
CA ARG A 49 -9.65 -3.58 8.24
C ARG A 49 -8.69 -2.71 7.42
N TRP A 50 -8.84 -2.70 6.09
CA TRP A 50 -7.99 -1.93 5.18
C TRP A 50 -8.38 -0.44 5.14
N PHE A 51 -9.68 -0.15 5.24
CA PHE A 51 -10.20 1.21 5.03
C PHE A 51 -10.64 1.94 6.32
N THR A 52 -10.60 1.26 7.47
CA THR A 52 -10.95 1.87 8.77
C THR A 52 -9.68 2.21 9.55
N LYS A 53 -9.55 3.48 9.95
CA LYS A 53 -8.49 3.91 10.88
C LYS A 53 -8.73 3.29 12.25
N SER A 54 -7.75 2.52 12.75
CA SER A 54 -7.82 1.87 14.05
C SER A 54 -6.47 1.96 14.75
N PRO A 55 -6.32 2.81 15.79
CA PRO A 55 -5.08 2.91 16.56
C PRO A 55 -4.64 1.58 17.18
N ALA A 56 -5.59 0.74 17.58
CA ALA A 56 -5.31 -0.59 18.12
C ALA A 56 -4.70 -1.52 17.06
N PHE A 57 -5.23 -1.48 15.83
CA PHE A 57 -4.67 -2.25 14.72
C PHE A 57 -3.29 -1.73 14.30
N ASP A 58 -3.10 -0.40 14.31
CA ASP A 58 -1.81 0.21 14.01
C ASP A 58 -0.74 -0.22 15.03
N GLU A 59 -1.09 -0.30 16.31
CA GLU A 59 -0.19 -0.83 17.35
C GLU A 59 0.10 -2.31 17.18
N GLU A 60 -0.92 -3.12 16.90
CA GLU A 60 -0.72 -4.55 16.64
C GLU A 60 0.25 -4.78 15.47
N LEU A 61 0.09 -4.03 14.38
CA LEU A 61 1.00 -4.09 13.23
C LEU A 61 2.41 -3.66 13.61
N ARG A 62 2.55 -2.61 14.43
CA ARG A 62 3.84 -2.11 14.87
C ARG A 62 4.58 -3.12 15.73
N GLU A 63 3.91 -3.69 16.73
CA GLU A 63 4.50 -4.67 17.64
C GLU A 63 4.95 -5.93 16.89
N ARG A 64 4.12 -6.43 15.97
CA ARG A 64 4.36 -7.72 15.29
C ARG A 64 5.26 -7.60 14.07
N PHE A 65 5.13 -6.52 13.30
CA PHE A 65 5.76 -6.39 11.98
C PHE A 65 6.68 -5.17 11.85
N GLY A 66 6.88 -4.39 12.92
CA GLY A 66 7.77 -3.22 12.89
C GLY A 66 9.18 -3.56 12.42
N VAL A 67 9.78 -4.65 12.92
CA VAL A 67 11.10 -5.11 12.46
C VAL A 67 11.09 -5.52 10.98
N ALA A 68 10.04 -6.20 10.53
CA ALA A 68 9.89 -6.61 9.14
C ALA A 68 9.77 -5.39 8.19
N VAL A 69 9.00 -4.37 8.59
CA VAL A 69 8.88 -3.12 7.84
C VAL A 69 10.19 -2.37 7.77
N GLU A 70 10.93 -2.26 8.87
CA GLU A 70 12.26 -1.63 8.85
C GLU A 70 13.26 -2.42 7.98
N ALA A 71 13.21 -3.77 8.02
CA ALA A 71 14.02 -4.63 7.15
C ALA A 71 13.66 -4.45 5.67
N ALA A 72 12.36 -4.35 5.35
CA ALA A 72 11.87 -4.07 4.01
C ALA A 72 12.34 -2.70 3.51
N LEU A 73 12.17 -1.64 4.33
CA LEU A 73 12.61 -0.28 4.01
C LEU A 73 14.12 -0.21 3.78
N GLY A 74 14.90 -1.00 4.54
CA GLY A 74 16.35 -1.15 4.34
C GLY A 74 16.76 -2.03 3.16
N GLY A 75 15.82 -2.61 2.41
CA GLY A 75 16.08 -3.47 1.25
C GLY A 75 16.44 -4.93 1.59
N GLY A 76 16.37 -5.34 2.87
CA GLY A 76 16.77 -6.69 3.32
C GLY A 76 15.83 -7.82 2.84
N LEU A 77 14.62 -7.48 2.39
CA LEU A 77 13.60 -8.45 1.98
C LEU A 77 13.41 -8.56 0.46
N GLN A 78 14.25 -7.90 -0.36
CA GLN A 78 14.09 -7.87 -1.83
C GLN A 78 14.02 -9.25 -2.48
N HIS A 79 14.66 -10.26 -1.89
CA HIS A 79 14.65 -11.63 -2.38
C HIS A 79 13.24 -12.26 -2.45
N TRP A 80 12.26 -11.74 -1.71
CA TRP A 80 10.87 -12.22 -1.74
C TRP A 80 10.20 -12.05 -3.10
N SER A 81 10.50 -10.97 -3.84
CA SER A 81 9.87 -10.73 -5.14
C SER A 81 10.25 -11.77 -6.19
N ALA A 82 11.39 -12.44 -6.02
CA ALA A 82 11.86 -13.51 -6.89
C ALA A 82 11.33 -14.90 -6.52
N GLN A 83 10.70 -15.07 -5.35
CA GLN A 83 10.24 -16.38 -4.88
C GLN A 83 8.87 -16.78 -5.43
N GLY A 84 7.99 -15.80 -5.68
CA GLY A 84 6.66 -16.05 -6.19
C GLY A 84 5.70 -14.86 -6.02
N PRO A 85 4.51 -14.91 -6.65
CA PRO A 85 3.58 -13.79 -6.67
C PRO A 85 3.07 -13.40 -5.28
N TRP A 86 2.94 -14.37 -4.37
CA TRP A 86 2.46 -14.12 -3.02
C TRP A 86 3.52 -13.48 -2.12
N GLN A 87 4.77 -13.93 -2.17
CA GLN A 87 5.88 -13.31 -1.45
C GLN A 87 6.16 -11.90 -1.99
N HIS A 88 6.03 -11.71 -3.30
CA HIS A 88 6.05 -10.39 -3.93
C HIS A 88 4.97 -9.48 -3.35
N LEU A 89 3.71 -9.94 -3.32
CA LEU A 89 2.59 -9.19 -2.72
C LEU A 89 2.84 -8.85 -1.24
N ALA A 90 3.36 -9.80 -0.45
CA ALA A 90 3.66 -9.57 0.96
C ALA A 90 4.66 -8.42 1.15
N LEU A 91 5.68 -8.35 0.30
CA LEU A 91 6.67 -7.26 0.33
C LEU A 91 6.03 -5.91 -0.03
N VAL A 92 5.16 -5.88 -1.05
CA VAL A 92 4.40 -4.67 -1.41
C VAL A 92 3.50 -4.22 -0.26
N VAL A 93 2.79 -5.15 0.39
CA VAL A 93 1.94 -4.84 1.55
C VAL A 93 2.75 -4.26 2.72
N LEU A 94 3.95 -4.78 3.00
CA LEU A 94 4.83 -4.20 4.03
C LEU A 94 5.21 -2.74 3.71
N LEU A 95 5.64 -2.50 2.47
CA LEU A 95 6.19 -1.20 2.05
C LEU A 95 5.11 -0.14 1.81
N ASP A 96 3.95 -0.55 1.30
CA ASP A 96 2.87 0.35 0.92
C ASP A 96 1.80 0.46 2.01
N GLN A 97 1.28 -0.66 2.52
CA GLN A 97 0.17 -0.62 3.47
C GLN A 97 0.66 -0.47 4.91
N PHE A 98 1.57 -1.34 5.37
CA PHE A 98 1.96 -1.34 6.79
C PHE A 98 2.70 -0.06 7.18
N THR A 99 3.48 0.55 6.29
CA THR A 99 4.11 1.86 6.54
C THR A 99 3.06 2.93 6.85
N ARG A 100 1.94 2.96 6.12
CA ARG A 100 0.83 3.92 6.33
C ARG A 100 0.10 3.73 7.66
N ASN A 101 0.04 2.51 8.17
CA ASN A 101 -0.52 2.19 9.49
C ASN A 101 0.49 2.44 10.62
N ILE A 102 1.67 1.83 10.55
CA ILE A 102 2.69 1.84 11.61
C ILE A 102 3.22 3.24 11.87
N PHE A 103 3.45 4.01 10.81
CA PHE A 103 4.02 5.36 10.86
C PHE A 103 2.98 6.46 10.60
N ARG A 104 1.70 6.17 10.84
CA ARG A 104 0.59 7.11 10.60
C ARG A 104 0.90 8.51 11.13
N ASN A 105 0.55 9.52 10.35
CA ASN A 105 0.77 10.94 10.66
C ASN A 105 2.26 11.35 10.80
N THR A 106 3.19 10.55 10.27
CA THR A 106 4.61 10.93 10.16
C THR A 106 5.09 10.83 8.71
N PRO A 107 6.13 11.59 8.28
CA PRO A 107 6.66 11.48 6.92
C PRO A 107 7.05 10.05 6.52
N LYS A 108 7.41 9.21 7.51
CA LYS A 108 7.83 7.83 7.31
C LYS A 108 6.69 6.92 6.78
N SER A 109 5.43 7.36 6.85
CA SER A 109 4.31 6.64 6.22
C SER A 109 4.43 6.49 4.71
N PHE A 110 5.26 7.32 4.06
CA PHE A 110 5.50 7.28 2.61
C PHE A 110 6.88 6.74 2.24
N ALA A 111 7.68 6.29 3.22
CA ALA A 111 9.07 5.91 3.00
C ALA A 111 9.23 4.68 2.09
N GLY A 112 8.21 3.82 2.02
CA GLY A 112 8.20 2.64 1.17
C GLY A 112 7.71 2.88 -0.25
N ASP A 113 7.08 4.03 -0.55
CA ASP A 113 6.40 4.29 -1.83
C ASP A 113 7.29 4.02 -3.06
N PRO A 114 8.56 4.50 -3.14
CA PRO A 114 9.40 4.26 -4.33
C PRO A 114 9.74 2.77 -4.53
N GLN A 115 9.97 2.04 -3.43
CA GLN A 115 10.29 0.60 -3.49
C GLN A 115 9.05 -0.21 -3.85
N ALA A 116 7.90 0.11 -3.24
CA ALA A 116 6.63 -0.54 -3.55
C ALA A 116 6.22 -0.33 -5.02
N LEU A 117 6.41 0.88 -5.56
CA LEU A 117 6.15 1.17 -6.97
C LEU A 117 7.05 0.33 -7.90
N THR A 118 8.34 0.23 -7.58
CA THR A 118 9.28 -0.59 -8.36
C THR A 118 8.85 -2.05 -8.38
N LEU A 119 8.46 -2.61 -7.24
CA LEU A 119 7.96 -3.97 -7.11
C LEU A 119 6.66 -4.18 -7.90
N ALA A 120 5.68 -3.29 -7.75
CA ALA A 120 4.44 -3.33 -8.51
C ALA A 120 4.68 -3.40 -10.02
N LEU A 121 5.56 -2.54 -10.54
CA LEU A 121 5.93 -2.54 -11.96
C LEU A 121 6.63 -3.82 -12.40
N GLN A 122 7.49 -4.41 -11.54
CA GLN A 122 8.12 -5.71 -11.80
C GLN A 122 7.09 -6.85 -11.85
N ALA A 123 6.12 -6.85 -10.94
CA ALA A 123 5.04 -7.84 -10.93
C ALA A 123 4.20 -7.75 -12.20
N MET A 124 3.80 -6.55 -12.61
CA MET A 124 3.06 -6.29 -13.86
C MET A 124 3.86 -6.70 -15.10
N GLN A 125 5.16 -6.40 -15.14
CA GLN A 125 6.01 -6.73 -16.29
C GLN A 125 6.19 -8.25 -16.47
N SER A 126 6.26 -8.99 -15.37
CA SER A 126 6.42 -10.45 -15.38
C SER A 126 5.10 -11.21 -15.48
N GLY A 127 3.95 -10.53 -15.31
CA GLY A 127 2.63 -11.16 -15.19
C GLY A 127 2.42 -11.90 -13.87
N ALA A 128 3.27 -11.68 -12.86
CA ALA A 128 3.12 -12.31 -11.55
C ALA A 128 1.87 -11.79 -10.81
N ASP A 129 1.51 -10.54 -11.02
CA ASP A 129 0.29 -9.92 -10.52
C ASP A 129 -0.98 -10.67 -10.98
N GLN A 130 -1.00 -11.13 -12.23
CA GLN A 130 -2.15 -11.84 -12.81
C GLN A 130 -2.37 -13.25 -12.23
N GLN A 131 -1.39 -13.78 -11.48
CA GLN A 131 -1.52 -15.06 -10.78
C GLN A 131 -2.21 -14.93 -9.42
N LEU A 132 -2.47 -13.69 -8.97
CA LEU A 132 -3.16 -13.39 -7.72
C LEU A 132 -4.67 -13.22 -7.95
N PRO A 133 -5.52 -13.65 -7.00
CA PRO A 133 -6.94 -13.30 -7.01
C PRO A 133 -7.13 -11.78 -7.05
N GLU A 134 -8.16 -11.32 -7.74
CA GLU A 134 -8.41 -9.91 -8.04
C GLU A 134 -8.43 -9.03 -6.80
N VAL A 135 -9.09 -9.47 -5.73
CA VAL A 135 -9.24 -8.66 -4.51
C VAL A 135 -7.88 -8.35 -3.88
N VAL A 136 -6.97 -9.32 -3.84
CA VAL A 136 -5.63 -9.10 -3.30
C VAL A 136 -4.71 -8.44 -4.33
N ARG A 137 -4.96 -8.65 -5.63
CA ARG A 137 -4.23 -8.00 -6.73
C ARG A 137 -4.38 -6.49 -6.72
N VAL A 138 -5.50 -5.95 -6.21
CA VAL A 138 -5.67 -4.50 -5.97
C VAL A 138 -4.46 -3.90 -5.25
N PHE A 139 -3.94 -4.58 -4.24
CA PHE A 139 -2.81 -4.11 -3.43
C PHE A 139 -1.48 -4.12 -4.19
N MET A 140 -1.38 -4.85 -5.30
CA MET A 140 -0.25 -4.75 -6.22
C MET A 140 -0.31 -3.45 -7.04
N TYR A 141 -1.50 -2.88 -7.23
CA TYR A 141 -1.71 -1.68 -8.06
C TYR A 141 -1.79 -0.38 -7.25
N LEU A 142 -2.12 -0.45 -5.96
CA LEU A 142 -2.12 0.72 -5.07
C LEU A 142 -0.80 1.53 -5.08
N PRO A 143 0.41 0.93 -5.20
CA PRO A 143 1.63 1.73 -5.34
C PRO A 143 1.64 2.66 -6.56
N LEU A 144 0.93 2.31 -7.65
CA LEU A 144 0.76 3.20 -8.81
C LEU A 144 -0.20 4.35 -8.47
N GLU A 145 -1.32 4.05 -7.78
CA GLU A 145 -2.28 5.05 -7.29
C GLU A 145 -1.61 6.05 -6.33
N HIS A 146 -0.67 5.58 -5.51
CA HIS A 146 0.04 6.39 -4.53
C HIS A 146 1.20 7.20 -5.12
N ALA A 147 1.57 7.00 -6.39
CA ALA A 147 2.66 7.70 -7.04
C ALA A 147 2.25 9.13 -7.45
N GLU A 148 3.08 10.11 -7.13
CA GLU A 148 2.96 11.49 -7.63
C GLU A 148 3.51 11.59 -9.07
N ASP A 149 2.97 10.77 -9.99
CA ASP A 149 3.41 10.65 -11.38
C ASP A 149 2.19 10.42 -12.31
N PRO A 150 1.91 11.31 -13.28
CA PRO A 150 0.76 11.18 -14.18
C PRO A 150 0.73 9.89 -15.01
N ALA A 151 1.89 9.38 -15.45
CA ALA A 151 1.96 8.14 -16.23
C ALA A 151 1.64 6.93 -15.34
N MET A 152 2.01 6.96 -14.06
CA MET A 152 1.62 5.91 -13.11
C MET A 152 0.12 5.95 -12.81
N GLN A 153 -0.47 7.13 -12.68
CA GLN A 153 -1.93 7.27 -12.52
C GLN A 153 -2.70 6.68 -13.71
N GLN A 154 -2.26 6.98 -14.94
CA GLN A 154 -2.86 6.40 -16.15
C GLN A 154 -2.78 4.86 -16.17
N ARG A 155 -1.62 4.30 -15.81
CA ARG A 155 -1.43 2.85 -15.70
C ARG A 155 -2.31 2.23 -14.61
N CYS A 156 -2.45 2.91 -13.48
CA CYS A 156 -3.30 2.48 -12.37
C CYS A 156 -4.76 2.35 -12.82
N VAL A 157 -5.30 3.41 -13.41
CA VAL A 157 -6.67 3.44 -13.94
C VAL A 157 -6.90 2.36 -14.98
N ALA A 158 -5.98 2.19 -15.93
CA ALA A 158 -6.09 1.15 -16.94
C ALA A 158 -6.08 -0.28 -16.34
N ALA A 159 -5.28 -0.51 -15.30
CA ALA A 159 -5.22 -1.81 -14.62
C ALA A 159 -6.53 -2.10 -13.86
N PHE A 160 -7.07 -1.12 -13.13
CA PHE A 160 -8.33 -1.29 -12.42
C PHE A 160 -9.53 -1.41 -13.36
N ASP A 161 -9.57 -0.67 -14.47
CA ASP A 161 -10.63 -0.82 -15.48
C ASP A 161 -10.60 -2.22 -16.08
N ALA A 162 -9.43 -2.72 -16.48
CA ALA A 162 -9.30 -4.08 -17.00
C ALA A 162 -9.82 -5.14 -16.02
N MET A 163 -9.51 -5.01 -14.72
CA MET A 163 -10.03 -5.90 -13.68
C MET A 163 -11.56 -5.79 -13.55
N HIS A 164 -12.09 -4.57 -13.51
CA HIS A 164 -13.53 -4.33 -13.37
C HIS A 164 -14.33 -4.92 -14.55
N GLN A 165 -13.83 -4.77 -15.78
CA GLN A 165 -14.45 -5.37 -16.97
C GLN A 165 -14.40 -6.90 -16.96
N ALA A 166 -13.34 -7.48 -16.41
CA ALA A 166 -13.16 -8.94 -16.33
C ALA A 166 -13.87 -9.59 -15.13
N ALA A 167 -14.42 -8.81 -14.20
CA ALA A 167 -15.06 -9.33 -13.00
C ALA A 167 -16.26 -10.23 -13.33
N GLU A 168 -16.22 -11.47 -12.85
CA GLU A 168 -17.21 -12.50 -13.20
C GLU A 168 -18.50 -12.40 -12.36
N ASP A 169 -18.39 -12.06 -11.08
CA ASP A 169 -19.52 -11.95 -10.16
C ASP A 169 -19.83 -10.50 -9.74
N ALA A 170 -21.02 -10.29 -9.19
CA ALA A 170 -21.52 -8.96 -8.85
C ALA A 170 -20.81 -8.32 -7.64
N GLU A 171 -20.42 -9.11 -6.64
CA GLU A 171 -19.76 -8.61 -5.43
C GLU A 171 -18.34 -8.14 -5.76
N LEU A 172 -17.61 -8.94 -6.54
CA LEU A 172 -16.30 -8.56 -7.04
C LEU A 172 -16.37 -7.34 -7.95
N ARG A 173 -17.35 -7.27 -8.86
CA ARG A 173 -17.54 -6.12 -9.74
C ARG A 173 -17.82 -4.84 -8.96
N GLU A 174 -18.69 -4.89 -7.95
CA GLU A 174 -18.98 -3.74 -7.08
C GLU A 174 -17.73 -3.29 -6.31
N TYR A 175 -16.96 -4.23 -5.76
CA TYR A 175 -15.71 -3.91 -5.09
C TYR A 175 -14.71 -3.22 -6.02
N LEU A 176 -14.52 -3.76 -7.23
CA LEU A 176 -13.58 -3.21 -8.22
C LEU A 176 -14.06 -1.88 -8.81
N ALA A 177 -15.37 -1.66 -8.93
CA ALA A 177 -15.91 -0.36 -9.31
C ALA A 177 -15.53 0.72 -8.29
N GLY A 178 -15.56 0.39 -6.99
CA GLY A 178 -15.08 1.27 -5.93
C GLY A 178 -13.58 1.56 -6.05
N SER A 179 -12.74 0.54 -6.27
CA SER A 179 -11.30 0.73 -6.50
C SER A 179 -11.01 1.61 -7.72
N LEU A 180 -11.74 1.41 -8.82
CA LEU A 180 -11.59 2.21 -10.04
C LEU A 180 -11.99 3.68 -9.85
N ASP A 181 -13.07 3.95 -9.10
CA ASP A 181 -13.46 5.33 -8.73
C ASP A 181 -12.34 6.04 -7.96
N TYR A 182 -11.73 5.35 -6.98
CA TYR A 182 -10.61 5.90 -6.22
C TYR A 182 -9.40 6.19 -7.12
N ALA A 183 -9.07 5.29 -8.06
CA ALA A 183 -7.97 5.51 -9.00
C ALA A 183 -8.21 6.73 -9.88
N HIS A 184 -9.43 6.94 -10.38
CA HIS A 184 -9.79 8.15 -11.13
C HIS A 184 -9.67 9.42 -10.29
N ARG A 185 -10.09 9.38 -9.03
CA ARG A 185 -9.95 10.53 -8.13
C ARG A 185 -8.49 10.87 -7.87
N HIS A 186 -7.62 9.89 -7.67
CA HIS A 186 -6.18 10.12 -7.53
C HIS A 186 -5.57 10.71 -8.80
N GLN A 187 -5.96 10.17 -9.96
CA GLN A 187 -5.52 10.68 -11.27
C GLN A 187 -5.86 12.17 -11.43
N VAL A 188 -7.10 12.57 -11.15
CA VAL A 188 -7.54 13.97 -11.26
C VAL A 188 -6.69 14.90 -10.39
N VAL A 189 -6.37 14.49 -9.16
CA VAL A 189 -5.53 15.29 -8.25
C VAL A 189 -4.11 15.45 -8.82
N ILE A 190 -3.52 14.39 -9.34
CA ILE A 190 -2.17 14.44 -9.93
C ILE A 190 -2.17 15.20 -11.26
N GLU A 191 -3.21 15.11 -12.09
CA GLU A 191 -3.32 15.93 -13.30
C GLU A 191 -3.41 17.42 -12.97
N GLN A 192 -4.12 17.77 -11.89
CA GLN A 192 -4.30 19.16 -11.47
C GLN A 192 -3.07 19.75 -10.77
N PHE A 193 -2.41 18.98 -9.89
CA PHE A 193 -1.37 19.50 -8.99
C PHE A 193 0.01 18.87 -9.18
N SER A 194 0.13 17.82 -10.01
CA SER A 194 1.35 17.00 -10.20
C SER A 194 1.87 16.30 -8.94
N ARG A 195 1.15 16.43 -7.81
CA ARG A 195 1.46 15.86 -6.50
C ARG A 195 0.19 15.80 -5.66
N PHE A 196 0.25 15.18 -4.49
CA PHE A 196 -0.86 15.13 -3.54
C PHE A 196 -0.78 16.26 -2.51
N PRO A 197 -1.65 17.29 -2.57
CA PRO A 197 -1.56 18.43 -1.67
C PRO A 197 -1.72 18.06 -0.20
N HIS A 198 -2.50 17.01 0.11
CA HIS A 198 -2.70 16.55 1.49
C HIS A 198 -1.41 16.03 2.14
N ARG A 199 -0.38 15.67 1.34
CA ARG A 199 0.94 15.28 1.83
C ARG A 199 1.86 16.48 2.10
N ASN A 200 1.47 17.71 1.75
CA ASN A 200 2.36 18.87 1.82
C ASN A 200 2.86 19.14 3.23
N ALA A 201 1.96 19.29 4.21
CA ALA A 201 2.35 19.60 5.58
C ALA A 201 3.25 18.52 6.21
N ILE A 202 2.87 17.25 6.04
CA ILE A 202 3.60 16.09 6.58
C ILE A 202 4.96 15.87 5.90
N LEU A 203 5.13 16.30 4.66
CA LEU A 203 6.40 16.26 3.93
C LEU A 203 7.18 17.59 3.99
N GLY A 204 6.72 18.57 4.76
CA GLY A 204 7.38 19.88 4.88
C GLY A 204 7.35 20.74 3.61
N ARG A 205 6.41 20.49 2.69
CA ARG A 205 6.20 21.26 1.47
C ARG A 205 5.26 22.43 1.73
N THR A 206 5.53 23.58 1.11
CA THR A 206 4.58 24.70 1.10
C THR A 206 3.49 24.45 0.05
N SER A 207 2.23 24.62 0.45
CA SER A 207 1.09 24.57 -0.47
C SER A 207 0.95 25.86 -1.27
N THR A 208 0.58 25.76 -2.55
CA THR A 208 0.14 26.92 -3.34
C THR A 208 -1.24 27.42 -2.88
N ALA A 209 -1.69 28.55 -3.42
CA ALA A 209 -3.03 29.07 -3.13
C ALA A 209 -4.12 28.12 -3.63
N GLU A 210 -3.94 27.53 -4.80
CA GLU A 210 -4.87 26.55 -5.41
C GLU A 210 -4.92 25.27 -4.60
N GLU A 211 -3.76 24.77 -4.16
CA GLU A 211 -3.67 23.59 -3.29
C GLU A 211 -4.33 23.84 -1.92
N ALA A 212 -4.14 25.02 -1.33
CA ALA A 212 -4.79 25.39 -0.08
C ALA A 212 -6.31 25.52 -0.23
N ALA A 213 -6.79 26.08 -1.34
CA ALA A 213 -8.22 26.15 -1.66
C ALA A 213 -8.83 24.76 -1.88
N TYR A 214 -8.10 23.85 -2.56
CA TYR A 214 -8.50 22.44 -2.70
C TYR A 214 -8.61 21.74 -1.33
N LEU A 215 -7.60 21.89 -0.47
CA LEU A 215 -7.58 21.28 0.87
C LEU A 215 -8.67 21.81 1.83
N ALA A 216 -9.30 22.94 1.51
CA ALA A 216 -10.41 23.48 2.29
C ALA A 216 -11.78 22.87 1.89
N GLN A 217 -11.84 22.11 0.79
CA GLN A 217 -13.09 21.50 0.32
C GLN A 217 -13.42 20.21 1.10
N PRO A 218 -14.70 19.93 1.37
CA PRO A 218 -15.09 18.66 1.98
C PRO A 218 -14.63 17.46 1.13
N GLY A 219 -14.04 16.46 1.77
CA GLY A 219 -13.56 15.25 1.09
C GLY A 219 -12.28 15.44 0.27
N SER A 220 -11.57 16.57 0.43
CA SER A 220 -10.24 16.75 -0.14
C SER A 220 -9.21 15.87 0.58
N GLY A 221 -8.39 15.17 -0.20
CA GLY A 221 -7.43 14.19 0.33
C GLY A 221 -8.01 12.77 0.40
N PHE A 222 -7.12 11.81 0.64
CA PHE A 222 -7.42 10.37 0.68
C PHE A 222 -7.09 9.81 2.07
#